data_AF-A0A392M0R1-F1
#
_entry.id   AF-A0A392M0R1-F1
#
_cell.length_a   1.000
_cell.length_b   1.000
_cell.length_c   1.000
_cell.angle_alpha   90.00
_cell.angle_beta   90.00
_cell.angle_gamma   90.00
#
_symmetry.space_group_name_H-M   'P 1'
#
loop_
_entity.id
_entity.type
_entity.pdbx_description
1 polymer ?
#
loop_
_entity_poly.entity_id
_entity_poly.type
_entity_poly.pdbx_seq_one_letter_code
_entity_poly.pdbx_strand_id
1 'polypeptide(L)'
;MGGAAITIALQQLKGFLGIEKFTRKTDIISVMHSVFSSAHHGWNWQTILIGSTFLSFLLFAKYIGKKGQKFFWVPAIAPLISVVLSTLFVYITRADKHGVAIVKHIEKGINPSSVKEIYFTGDYLAKGVRIGIVAGMIALTEAIAIGRTFASMKDYQLDGNKEMVALGAMNVVGSMTSCYVATGSFSRSAVNFMAGCETAVSNIVMSVVVFLTLQFITPLFKYTPNAILASIIICAVINLVDYKAAILIWKIDKFDFVACMGAFFGVVFASVEIGLLIAVSISFAKILLQVTRPRTAILGKIPRTTVYRNIQQYPEATRVPGVLIIRVDSAIYFSNSNYVKERILRWLMDEEERVNRDYQTRIQFLIVEMSPVTDIDTSGIHALEELFRSLQKREVQ
;
A
#
# COMPACT_ATOMS: atom_id res chain seq x y z
N MET A 1 2.00 3.64 -1.11
CA MET A 1 3.13 4.03 -1.99
C MET A 1 3.84 5.28 -1.49
N GLY A 2 3.16 6.42 -1.39
CA GLY A 2 3.78 7.67 -0.95
C GLY A 2 4.55 7.57 0.37
N GLY A 3 3.98 6.89 1.37
CA GLY A 3 4.66 6.71 2.67
C GLY A 3 5.97 5.91 2.56
N ALA A 4 5.97 4.80 1.83
CA ALA A 4 7.18 3.98 1.63
C ALA A 4 8.27 4.73 0.88
N ALA A 5 7.90 5.51 -0.15
CA ALA A 5 8.83 6.34 -0.89
C ALA A 5 9.53 7.38 0.01
N ILE A 6 8.78 8.02 0.92
CA ILE A 6 9.32 8.97 1.89
C ILE A 6 10.25 8.26 2.87
N THR A 7 9.82 7.15 3.47
CA THR A 7 10.65 6.38 4.41
C THR A 7 11.97 5.95 3.79
N ILE A 8 11.95 5.51 2.52
CA ILE A 8 13.18 5.14 1.80
C ILE A 8 14.06 6.35 1.53
N ALA A 9 13.50 7.46 1.04
CA ALA A 9 14.26 8.68 0.80
C ALA A 9 14.97 9.16 2.08
N LEU A 10 14.29 9.05 3.24
CA LEU A 10 14.84 9.41 4.53
C LEU A 10 15.96 8.47 4.99
N GLN A 11 15.85 7.16 4.75
CA GLN A 11 16.95 6.22 5.03
C GLN A 11 18.19 6.50 4.17
N GLN A 12 18.00 6.97 2.93
CA GLN A 12 19.11 7.35 2.06
C GLN A 12 19.83 8.62 2.51
N LEU A 13 19.25 9.43 3.40
CA LEU A 13 19.93 10.59 3.98
C LEU A 13 21.23 10.21 4.70
N LYS A 14 21.33 8.99 5.24
CA LYS A 14 22.59 8.47 5.78
C LYS A 14 23.73 8.58 4.78
N GLY A 15 23.53 8.04 3.57
CA GLY A 15 24.53 8.04 2.51
C GLY A 15 24.69 9.41 1.85
N PHE A 16 23.60 10.18 1.75
CA PHE A 16 23.60 11.52 1.16
C PHE A 16 24.33 12.56 2.02
N LEU A 17 24.16 12.50 3.35
CA LEU A 17 24.79 13.43 4.30
C LEU A 17 26.15 12.96 4.82
N GLY A 18 26.51 11.69 4.58
CA GLY A 18 27.77 11.10 5.03
C GLY A 18 27.79 10.75 6.53
N ILE A 19 26.64 10.47 7.14
CA ILE A 19 26.53 10.21 8.58
C ILE A 19 27.00 8.79 8.91
N GLU A 20 28.00 8.66 9.80
CA GLU A 20 28.55 7.37 10.22
C GLU A 20 27.62 6.60 11.18
N LYS A 21 27.09 7.29 12.20
CA LYS A 21 26.17 6.71 13.20
C LYS A 21 24.72 7.04 12.84
N PHE A 22 24.03 6.05 12.29
CA PHE A 22 22.63 6.20 11.86
C PHE A 22 21.77 5.14 12.55
N THR A 23 20.53 5.51 12.89
CA THR A 23 19.55 4.59 13.49
C THR A 23 19.31 3.36 12.61
N ARG A 24 19.07 2.20 13.24
CA ARG A 24 18.60 0.98 12.54
C ARG A 24 17.09 0.91 12.41
N LYS A 25 16.36 1.77 13.12
CA LYS A 25 14.91 1.83 13.05
C LYS A 25 14.48 2.60 11.79
N THR A 26 13.32 2.24 11.25
CA THR A 26 12.81 2.78 9.99
C THR A 26 11.80 3.92 10.17
N ASP A 27 11.39 4.21 11.40
CA ASP A 27 10.41 5.26 11.70
C ASP A 27 11.00 6.66 11.44
N ILE A 28 10.17 7.57 10.91
CA ILE A 28 10.58 8.94 10.62
C ILE A 28 11.17 9.65 11.84
N ILE A 29 10.62 9.42 13.03
CA ILE A 29 11.02 10.15 14.24
C ILE A 29 12.47 9.81 14.59
N SER A 30 12.82 8.53 14.64
CA SER A 30 14.18 8.09 14.93
C SER A 30 15.16 8.50 13.83
N VAL A 31 14.73 8.44 12.56
CA VAL A 31 15.55 8.85 11.42
C VAL A 31 15.84 10.35 11.48
N MET A 32 14.81 11.19 11.64
CA MET A 32 14.97 12.63 11.71
C MET A 32 15.75 13.06 12.95
N HIS A 33 15.51 12.43 14.10
CA HIS A 33 16.31 12.66 15.30
C HIS A 33 17.79 12.34 15.05
N SER A 34 18.09 11.22 14.38
CA SER A 34 19.48 10.86 14.02
C SER A 34 20.11 11.87 13.06
N VAL A 35 19.35 12.39 12.08
CA VAL A 35 19.81 13.38 11.11
C VAL A 35 20.10 14.72 11.79
N PHE A 36 19.17 15.22 12.61
CA PHE A 36 19.33 16.50 13.33
C PHE A 36 20.37 16.43 14.44
N SER A 37 20.42 15.34 15.22
CA SER A 37 21.44 15.14 16.25
C SER A 37 22.86 15.08 15.64
N SER A 38 22.98 14.60 14.40
CA SER A 38 24.26 14.56 13.68
C SER A 38 24.58 15.85 12.90
N ALA A 39 23.68 16.85 12.89
CA ALA A 39 23.82 18.03 12.03
C ALA A 39 25.05 18.90 12.37
N HIS A 40 25.44 18.97 13.65
CA HIS A 40 26.54 19.85 14.06
C HIS A 40 27.95 19.25 13.88
N HIS A 41 28.10 17.92 13.87
CA HIS A 41 29.44 17.28 13.85
C HIS A 41 29.54 16.05 12.93
N GLY A 42 28.46 15.58 12.31
CA GLY A 42 28.42 14.33 11.55
C GLY A 42 28.15 14.49 10.06
N TRP A 43 27.93 15.71 9.56
CA TRP A 43 27.66 15.95 8.13
C TRP A 43 28.95 16.24 7.38
N ASN A 44 29.14 15.56 6.26
CA ASN A 44 30.29 15.78 5.40
C ASN A 44 29.86 16.62 4.19
N TRP A 45 30.33 17.87 4.11
CA TRP A 45 29.90 18.80 3.06
C TRP A 45 30.31 18.34 1.66
N GLN A 46 31.47 17.67 1.51
CA GLN A 46 31.91 17.12 0.23
C GLN A 46 30.95 16.03 -0.26
N THR A 47 30.49 15.19 0.66
CA THR A 47 29.51 14.12 0.39
C THR A 47 28.17 14.71 -0.04
N ILE A 48 27.71 15.76 0.64
CA ILE A 48 26.48 16.50 0.30
C ILE A 48 26.61 17.15 -1.07
N LEU A 49 27.75 17.78 -1.38
CA LEU A 49 27.97 18.42 -2.68
C LEU A 49 27.92 17.39 -3.81
N ILE A 50 28.62 16.27 -3.66
CA ILE A 50 28.60 15.16 -4.64
C ILE A 50 27.16 14.66 -4.81
N GLY A 51 26.48 14.34 -3.70
CA GLY A 51 25.10 13.86 -3.73
C GLY A 51 24.15 14.84 -4.43
N SER A 52 24.17 16.11 -4.04
CA SER A 52 23.31 17.15 -4.61
C SER A 52 23.56 17.39 -6.10
N THR A 53 24.83 17.39 -6.52
CA THR A 53 25.23 17.58 -7.92
C THR A 53 24.68 16.45 -8.79
N PHE A 54 24.93 15.19 -8.40
CA PHE A 54 24.45 14.05 -9.16
C PHE A 54 22.94 13.84 -9.05
N LEU A 55 22.31 14.16 -7.92
CA LEU A 55 20.86 14.16 -7.80
C LEU A 55 20.23 15.16 -8.78
N SER A 56 20.77 16.38 -8.85
CA SER A 56 20.33 17.41 -9.80
C SER A 56 20.51 16.94 -11.24
N PHE A 57 21.65 16.33 -11.57
CA PHE A 57 21.90 15.73 -12.88
C PHE A 57 20.87 14.64 -13.23
N LEU A 58 20.58 13.72 -12.30
CA LEU A 58 19.60 12.65 -12.52
C LEU A 58 18.17 13.18 -12.70
N LEU A 59 17.77 14.17 -11.90
CA LEU A 59 16.46 14.81 -12.04
C LEU A 59 16.35 15.57 -13.36
N PHE A 60 17.42 16.26 -13.78
CA PHE A 60 17.49 16.94 -15.06
C PHE A 60 17.42 15.98 -16.25
N ALA A 61 18.19 14.88 -16.22
CA ALA A 61 18.14 13.80 -17.19
C ALA A 61 16.71 13.25 -17.33
N LYS A 62 16.01 13.09 -16.21
CA LYS A 62 14.61 12.64 -16.17
C LYS A 62 13.64 13.66 -16.75
N TYR A 63 13.85 14.95 -16.48
CA TYR A 63 13.06 16.04 -17.05
C TYR A 63 13.17 16.06 -18.59
N ILE A 64 14.39 15.89 -19.12
CA ILE A 64 14.62 15.78 -20.58
C ILE A 64 13.85 14.59 -21.17
N GLY A 65 13.92 13.42 -20.53
CA GLY A 65 13.22 12.23 -20.99
C GLY A 65 11.69 12.38 -21.01
N LYS A 66 11.11 13.15 -20.08
CA LYS A 66 9.66 13.47 -20.08
C LYS A 66 9.27 14.46 -21.17
N LYS A 67 10.16 15.39 -21.56
CA LYS A 67 9.86 16.45 -22.52
C LYS A 67 9.98 16.00 -23.99
N GLY A 68 10.72 14.93 -24.27
CA GLY A 68 10.88 14.42 -25.64
C GLY A 68 11.02 12.91 -25.72
N GLN A 69 10.13 12.26 -26.47
CA GLN A 69 10.16 10.80 -26.72
C GLN A 69 11.47 10.31 -27.35
N LYS A 70 12.17 11.16 -28.12
CA LYS A 70 13.48 10.85 -28.71
C LYS A 70 14.61 10.70 -27.68
N PHE A 71 14.43 11.20 -26.45
CA PHE A 71 15.45 11.16 -25.39
C PHE A 71 15.13 10.15 -24.27
N PHE A 72 14.26 9.17 -24.52
CA PHE A 72 13.85 8.19 -23.51
C PHE A 72 15.03 7.38 -22.92
N TRP A 73 16.13 7.22 -23.68
CA TRP A 73 17.36 6.53 -23.25
C TRP A 73 18.19 7.30 -22.20
N VAL A 74 18.01 8.63 -22.08
CA VAL A 74 18.86 9.48 -21.22
C VAL A 74 18.62 9.15 -19.74
N PRO A 75 17.36 9.07 -19.24
CA PRO A 75 17.09 8.64 -17.88
C PRO A 75 17.57 7.20 -17.56
N ALA A 76 17.61 6.31 -18.56
CA ALA A 76 18.02 4.92 -18.36
C ALA A 76 19.55 4.78 -18.18
N ILE A 77 20.33 5.56 -18.93
CA ILE A 77 21.80 5.51 -18.89
C ILE A 77 22.37 6.43 -17.79
N ALA A 78 21.64 7.49 -17.40
CA ALA A 78 22.12 8.47 -16.43
C ALA A 78 22.61 7.89 -15.08
N PRO A 79 21.96 6.88 -14.45
CA PRO A 79 22.48 6.26 -13.23
C PRO A 79 23.85 5.62 -13.41
N LEU A 80 24.05 4.88 -14.51
CA LEU A 80 25.33 4.24 -14.81
C LEU A 80 26.44 5.27 -15.04
N ILE A 81 26.16 6.28 -15.88
CA ILE A 81 27.09 7.41 -16.10
C ILE A 81 27.43 8.10 -14.79
N SER A 82 26.45 8.31 -13.92
CA SER A 82 26.67 8.98 -12.63
C SER A 82 27.58 8.16 -11.71
N VAL A 83 27.43 6.84 -11.69
CA VAL A 83 28.35 5.95 -10.95
C VAL A 83 29.76 6.02 -11.51
N VAL A 84 29.92 5.95 -12.84
CA VAL A 84 31.24 6.00 -13.49
C VAL A 84 31.92 7.34 -13.24
N LEU A 85 31.24 8.46 -13.49
CA LEU A 85 31.79 9.81 -13.31
C LEU A 85 32.09 10.12 -11.84
N SER A 86 31.20 9.75 -10.91
CA SER A 86 31.44 9.98 -9.48
C SER A 86 32.62 9.16 -8.96
N THR A 87 32.75 7.90 -9.41
CA THR A 87 33.86 7.02 -9.04
C THR A 87 35.19 7.56 -9.58
N LEU A 88 35.22 8.00 -10.85
CA LEU A 88 36.40 8.62 -11.46
C LEU A 88 36.78 9.92 -10.74
N PHE A 89 35.79 10.76 -10.42
CA PHE A 89 36.01 12.02 -9.71
C PHE A 89 36.61 11.78 -8.31
N VAL A 90 36.03 10.86 -7.53
CA VAL A 90 36.53 10.52 -6.19
C VAL A 90 37.93 9.89 -6.26
N TYR A 91 38.20 9.09 -7.30
CA TYR A 91 39.52 8.49 -7.54
C TYR A 91 40.59 9.56 -7.81
N ILE A 92 40.31 10.53 -8.68
CA ILE A 92 41.25 11.60 -9.04
C ILE A 92 41.45 12.57 -7.88
N THR A 93 40.36 13.03 -7.26
CA THR A 93 40.41 14.03 -6.19
C THR A 93 40.84 13.46 -4.83
N ARG A 94 40.91 12.13 -4.71
CA ARG A 94 41.12 11.42 -3.44
C ARG A 94 40.19 11.92 -2.34
N ALA A 95 38.93 12.16 -2.69
CA ALA A 95 37.90 12.59 -1.74
C ALA A 95 37.65 11.53 -0.64
N ASP A 96 38.06 10.28 -0.88
CA ASP A 96 38.12 9.22 0.14
C ASP A 96 38.95 9.61 1.38
N LYS A 97 40.04 10.36 1.18
CA LYS A 97 40.89 10.86 2.27
C LYS A 97 40.29 12.07 3.00
N HIS A 98 39.26 12.69 2.43
CA HIS A 98 38.61 13.90 2.95
C HIS A 98 37.26 13.58 3.62
N GLY A 99 37.07 12.34 4.06
CA GLY A 99 35.90 11.90 4.82
C GLY A 99 34.69 11.49 3.98
N VAL A 100 34.80 11.42 2.65
CA VAL A 100 33.70 10.89 1.82
C VAL A 100 33.59 9.39 2.02
N ALA A 101 32.42 8.95 2.46
CA ALA A 101 32.13 7.53 2.64
C ALA A 101 32.06 6.81 1.28
N ILE A 102 32.98 5.88 1.05
CA ILE A 102 33.06 5.03 -0.15
C ILE A 102 32.70 3.57 0.18
N VAL A 103 32.42 2.77 -0.84
CA VAL A 103 32.09 1.34 -0.71
C VAL A 103 33.27 0.51 -0.17
N LYS A 104 34.53 0.94 -0.39
CA LYS A 104 35.77 0.28 0.05
C LYS A 104 35.98 -1.08 -0.64
N HIS A 105 36.46 -2.08 0.10
CA HIS A 105 36.82 -3.37 -0.47
C HIS A 105 35.60 -4.27 -0.56
N ILE A 106 35.42 -4.88 -1.73
CA ILE A 106 34.43 -5.92 -1.99
C ILE A 106 35.23 -7.16 -2.39
N GLU A 107 34.94 -8.29 -1.74
CA GLU A 107 35.56 -9.56 -2.08
C GLU A 107 35.23 -9.95 -3.53
N LYS A 108 36.25 -10.34 -4.29
CA LYS A 108 36.10 -10.72 -5.70
C LYS A 108 35.72 -12.19 -5.79
N GLY A 109 34.80 -12.49 -6.70
CA GLY A 109 34.40 -13.85 -7.03
C GLY A 109 33.02 -14.23 -6.49
N ILE A 110 32.71 -15.52 -6.59
CA ILE A 110 31.49 -16.11 -6.06
C ILE A 110 31.81 -16.86 -4.77
N ASN A 111 30.86 -16.86 -3.83
CA ASN A 111 31.00 -17.65 -2.61
C ASN A 111 31.10 -19.14 -2.97
N PRO A 112 31.97 -19.91 -2.30
CA PRO A 112 32.01 -21.35 -2.47
C PRO A 112 30.69 -21.98 -2.00
N SER A 113 30.40 -23.18 -2.50
CA SER A 113 29.21 -23.95 -2.12
C SER A 113 29.19 -24.24 -0.62
N SER A 114 28.10 -23.86 0.06
CA SER A 114 27.86 -24.07 1.49
C SER A 114 26.95 -25.26 1.79
N VAL A 115 26.68 -26.13 0.81
CA VAL A 115 25.80 -27.30 0.99
C VAL A 115 26.20 -28.17 2.20
N LYS A 116 27.51 -28.30 2.47
CA LYS A 116 28.03 -29.11 3.59
C LYS A 116 27.86 -28.44 4.96
N GLU A 117 27.55 -27.15 5.00
CA GLU A 117 27.38 -26.37 6.22
C GLU A 117 25.91 -26.33 6.70
N ILE A 118 25.03 -27.14 6.10
CA ILE A 118 23.63 -27.23 6.49
C ILE A 118 23.47 -28.30 7.57
N TYR A 119 23.28 -27.86 8.81
CA TYR A 119 23.11 -28.73 9.97
C TYR A 119 21.63 -29.11 10.17
N PHE A 120 21.31 -30.38 9.95
CA PHE A 120 19.96 -30.93 10.19
C PHE A 120 19.79 -31.57 11.58
N THR A 121 20.83 -31.56 12.41
CA THR A 121 20.87 -32.16 13.75
C THR A 121 21.67 -31.28 14.73
N GLY A 122 21.46 -31.48 16.04
CA GLY A 122 22.20 -30.79 17.11
C GLY A 122 21.48 -29.60 17.75
N ASP A 123 22.14 -28.97 18.74
CA ASP A 123 21.56 -27.94 19.61
C ASP A 123 21.14 -26.65 18.89
N TYR A 124 21.68 -26.42 17.68
CA TYR A 124 21.38 -25.24 16.87
C TYR A 124 20.17 -25.44 15.94
N LEU A 125 19.72 -26.67 15.72
CA LEU A 125 18.60 -26.94 14.80
C LEU A 125 17.32 -26.24 15.24
N ALA A 126 16.91 -26.43 16.50
CA ALA A 126 15.68 -25.83 17.03
C ALA A 126 15.74 -24.29 16.99
N LYS A 127 16.91 -23.71 17.28
CA LYS A 127 17.14 -22.26 17.20
C LYS A 127 17.08 -21.78 15.75
N GLY A 128 17.72 -22.50 14.83
CA GLY A 128 17.73 -22.22 13.39
C GLY A 128 16.34 -22.29 12.77
N VAL A 129 15.55 -23.31 13.09
CA VAL A 129 14.15 -23.44 12.65
C VAL A 129 13.31 -22.29 13.17
N ARG A 130 13.43 -21.94 14.46
CA ARG A 130 12.69 -20.81 15.04
C ARG A 130 13.03 -19.49 14.34
N ILE A 131 14.31 -19.21 14.14
CA ILE A 131 14.77 -17.98 13.47
C ILE A 131 14.35 -17.99 12.00
N GLY A 132 14.48 -19.14 11.31
CA GLY A 132 14.12 -19.32 9.92
C GLY A 132 12.62 -19.13 9.65
N ILE A 133 11.76 -19.63 10.53
CA ILE A 133 10.31 -19.40 10.45
C ILE A 133 9.99 -17.91 10.58
N VAL A 134 10.57 -17.23 11.57
CA VAL A 134 10.34 -15.79 11.78
C VAL A 134 10.88 -14.98 10.59
N ALA A 135 12.12 -15.22 10.17
CA ALA A 135 12.74 -14.51 9.05
C ALA A 135 12.00 -14.79 7.73
N GLY A 136 11.56 -16.02 7.49
CA GLY A 136 10.78 -16.39 6.33
C GLY A 136 9.42 -15.71 6.28
N MET A 137 8.70 -15.62 7.40
CA MET A 137 7.44 -14.88 7.48
C MET A 137 7.62 -13.39 7.20
N ILE A 138 8.67 -12.78 7.75
CA ILE A 138 9.00 -11.37 7.50
C ILE A 138 9.34 -11.16 6.02
N ALA A 139 10.22 -12.00 5.45
CA ALA A 139 10.61 -11.93 4.05
C ALA A 139 9.41 -12.10 3.09
N LEU A 140 8.53 -13.05 3.38
CA LEU A 140 7.31 -13.26 2.59
C LEU A 140 6.37 -12.05 2.65
N THR A 141 6.16 -11.52 3.86
CA THR A 141 5.28 -10.37 4.08
C THR A 141 5.81 -9.13 3.35
N GLU A 142 7.12 -8.88 3.46
CA GLU A 142 7.79 -7.78 2.76
C GLU A 142 7.70 -7.94 1.23
N ALA A 143 8.03 -9.13 0.71
CA ALA A 143 7.99 -9.41 -0.71
C ALA A 143 6.58 -9.27 -1.31
N ILE A 144 5.54 -9.78 -0.63
CA ILE A 144 4.14 -9.66 -1.07
C ILE A 144 3.69 -8.20 -1.01
N ALA A 145 4.04 -7.45 0.05
CA ALA A 145 3.68 -6.05 0.18
C ALA A 145 4.28 -5.21 -0.97
N ILE A 146 5.55 -5.44 -1.30
CA ILE A 146 6.22 -4.80 -2.43
C ILE A 146 5.59 -5.27 -3.75
N GLY A 147 5.40 -6.58 -3.93
CA GLY A 147 4.82 -7.17 -5.14
C GLY A 147 3.45 -6.61 -5.47
N ARG A 148 2.52 -6.55 -4.49
CA ARG A 148 1.20 -5.94 -4.66
C ARG A 148 1.27 -4.47 -5.04
N THR A 149 2.26 -3.76 -4.53
CA THR A 149 2.49 -2.35 -4.88
C THR A 149 2.79 -2.19 -6.38
N PHE A 150 3.69 -3.00 -6.93
CA PHE A 150 4.03 -2.94 -8.37
C PHE A 150 2.95 -3.56 -9.26
N ALA A 151 2.28 -4.62 -8.79
CA ALA A 151 1.14 -5.23 -9.48
C ALA A 151 0.00 -4.23 -9.72
N SER A 152 -0.32 -3.43 -8.71
CA SER A 152 -1.30 -2.34 -8.83
C SER A 152 -0.88 -1.24 -9.81
N MET A 153 0.43 -1.02 -10.05
CA MET A 153 0.89 -0.01 -11.00
C MET A 153 0.85 -0.49 -12.46
N LYS A 154 1.01 -1.80 -12.68
CA LYS A 154 1.01 -2.44 -14.00
C LYS A 154 -0.34 -3.09 -14.34
N ASP A 155 -1.33 -2.94 -13.47
CA ASP A 155 -2.68 -3.50 -13.61
C ASP A 155 -2.68 -5.02 -13.85
N TYR A 156 -1.89 -5.75 -13.08
CA TYR A 156 -1.90 -7.22 -13.07
C TYR A 156 -2.20 -7.77 -11.68
N GLN A 157 -2.62 -9.03 -11.61
CA GLN A 157 -2.89 -9.70 -10.34
C GLN A 157 -1.71 -10.53 -9.87
N LEU A 158 -1.39 -10.42 -8.59
CA LEU A 158 -0.34 -11.18 -7.93
C LEU A 158 -0.94 -12.39 -7.20
N ASP A 159 -0.49 -13.59 -7.55
CA ASP A 159 -0.88 -14.84 -6.89
C ASP A 159 0.05 -15.11 -5.71
N GLY A 160 -0.47 -14.94 -4.49
CA GLY A 160 0.31 -15.09 -3.26
C GLY A 160 0.87 -16.51 -3.06
N ASN A 161 0.18 -17.55 -3.53
CA ASN A 161 0.65 -18.93 -3.40
C ASN A 161 1.87 -19.16 -4.29
N LYS A 162 1.85 -18.64 -5.53
CA LYS A 162 2.99 -18.73 -6.45
C LYS A 162 4.19 -17.96 -5.94
N GLU A 163 3.98 -16.76 -5.38
CA GLU A 163 5.06 -15.98 -4.77
C GLU A 163 5.68 -16.69 -3.56
N MET A 164 4.87 -17.32 -2.72
CA MET A 164 5.36 -18.10 -1.58
C MET A 164 6.26 -19.26 -2.03
N VAL A 165 5.84 -20.00 -3.06
CA VAL A 165 6.65 -21.10 -3.63
C VAL A 165 7.94 -20.57 -4.27
N ALA A 166 7.87 -19.46 -5.02
CA ALA A 166 9.04 -18.86 -5.66
C ALA A 166 10.07 -18.36 -4.64
N LEU A 167 9.63 -17.67 -3.59
CA LEU A 167 10.52 -17.19 -2.50
C LEU A 167 11.11 -18.34 -1.70
N GLY A 168 10.31 -19.39 -1.44
CA GLY A 168 10.79 -20.60 -0.76
C GLY A 168 11.88 -21.29 -1.58
N ALA A 169 11.63 -21.56 -2.86
CA ALA A 169 12.60 -22.19 -3.75
C ALA A 169 13.88 -21.36 -3.89
N MET A 170 13.76 -20.04 -4.05
CA MET A 170 14.91 -19.13 -4.14
C MET A 170 15.78 -19.17 -2.89
N ASN A 171 15.18 -19.17 -1.70
CA ASN A 171 15.91 -19.21 -0.43
C ASN A 171 16.54 -20.59 -0.14
N VAL A 172 15.88 -21.68 -0.53
CA VAL A 172 16.47 -23.03 -0.45
C VAL A 172 17.73 -23.10 -1.32
N VAL A 173 17.67 -22.64 -2.57
CA VAL A 173 18.84 -22.61 -3.46
C VAL A 173 19.91 -21.66 -2.93
N GLY A 174 19.52 -20.47 -2.45
CA GLY A 174 20.45 -19.49 -1.88
C GLY A 174 21.19 -19.99 -0.64
N SER A 175 20.55 -20.83 0.18
CA SER A 175 21.19 -21.42 1.37
C SER A 175 22.40 -22.32 1.03
N MET A 176 22.43 -22.86 -0.19
CA MET A 176 23.53 -23.69 -0.70
C MET A 176 24.71 -22.88 -1.23
N THR A 177 24.58 -21.55 -1.35
CA THR A 177 25.61 -20.64 -1.91
C THR A 177 26.01 -19.53 -0.92
N SER A 178 25.90 -19.78 0.38
CA SER A 178 26.16 -18.81 1.46
C SER A 178 25.35 -17.52 1.35
N CYS A 179 24.13 -17.59 0.80
CA CYS A 179 23.24 -16.43 0.74
C CYS A 179 22.51 -16.25 2.09
N TYR A 180 22.29 -15.00 2.50
CA TYR A 180 21.35 -14.71 3.58
C TYR A 180 19.91 -14.76 3.04
N VAL A 181 18.92 -14.70 3.92
CA VAL A 181 17.49 -14.74 3.53
C VAL A 181 17.18 -13.64 2.51
N ALA A 182 16.83 -14.04 1.30
CA ALA A 182 16.45 -13.19 0.20
C ALA A 182 14.94 -12.85 0.25
N THR A 183 14.64 -11.58 -0.05
CA THR A 183 13.28 -11.00 -0.02
C THR A 183 13.11 -10.01 -1.19
N GLY A 184 11.89 -9.50 -1.37
CA GLY A 184 11.59 -8.43 -2.31
C GLY A 184 12.33 -7.15 -1.95
N SER A 185 12.86 -6.44 -2.95
CA SER A 185 13.61 -5.21 -2.73
C SER A 185 12.90 -4.01 -3.37
N PHE A 186 12.34 -3.13 -2.54
CA PHE A 186 11.59 -1.98 -3.04
C PHE A 186 12.47 -1.07 -3.91
N SER A 187 13.70 -0.79 -3.48
CA SER A 187 14.63 0.07 -4.21
C SER A 187 15.01 -0.51 -5.58
N ARG A 188 15.38 -1.79 -5.65
CA ARG A 188 15.73 -2.45 -6.93
C ARG A 188 14.53 -2.57 -7.86
N SER A 189 13.37 -2.98 -7.34
CA SER A 189 12.13 -3.05 -8.12
C SER A 189 11.68 -1.69 -8.63
N ALA A 190 11.83 -0.62 -7.84
CA ALA A 190 11.52 0.74 -8.26
C ALA A 190 12.41 1.20 -9.42
N VAL A 191 13.73 0.95 -9.34
CA VAL A 191 14.67 1.28 -10.42
C VAL A 191 14.33 0.47 -11.68
N ASN A 192 14.07 -0.83 -11.56
CA ASN A 192 13.70 -1.70 -12.68
C ASN A 192 12.38 -1.24 -13.34
N PHE A 193 11.38 -0.90 -12.54
CA PHE A 193 10.09 -0.37 -13.02
C PHE A 193 10.27 0.96 -13.77
N MET A 194 11.04 1.88 -13.21
CA MET A 194 11.30 3.17 -13.86
C MET A 194 12.13 3.06 -15.15
N ALA A 195 12.97 2.03 -15.25
CA ALA A 195 13.70 1.74 -16.48
C ALA A 195 12.78 1.25 -17.62
N GLY A 196 11.49 1.02 -17.33
CA GLY A 196 10.49 0.60 -18.32
C GLY A 196 10.53 -0.91 -18.60
N CYS A 197 11.03 -1.72 -17.66
CA CYS A 197 11.08 -3.17 -17.85
C CYS A 197 9.68 -3.80 -17.69
N GLU A 198 9.31 -4.65 -18.66
CA GLU A 198 7.97 -5.29 -18.70
C GLU A 198 8.02 -6.80 -18.40
N THR A 199 9.17 -7.46 -18.54
CA THR A 199 9.27 -8.93 -18.45
C THR A 199 10.26 -9.38 -17.38
N ALA A 200 10.08 -10.61 -16.88
CA ALA A 200 10.98 -11.26 -15.92
C ALA A 200 12.40 -11.49 -16.48
N VAL A 201 12.58 -11.42 -17.81
CA VAL A 201 13.89 -11.49 -18.47
C VAL A 201 14.83 -10.40 -17.95
N SER A 202 14.30 -9.24 -17.55
CA SER A 202 15.11 -8.19 -16.90
C SER A 202 15.88 -8.71 -15.69
N ASN A 203 15.24 -9.56 -14.86
CA ASN A 203 15.90 -10.12 -13.68
C ASN A 203 16.98 -11.16 -14.04
N ILE A 204 16.81 -11.89 -15.15
CA ILE A 204 17.83 -12.82 -15.67
C ILE A 204 19.04 -12.05 -16.19
N VAL A 205 18.81 -10.99 -16.98
CA VAL A 205 19.90 -10.13 -17.45
C VAL A 205 20.61 -9.49 -16.27
N MET A 206 19.85 -8.98 -15.28
CA MET A 206 20.42 -8.42 -14.06
C MET A 206 21.28 -9.44 -13.30
N SER A 207 20.85 -10.69 -13.14
CA SER A 207 21.64 -11.70 -12.43
C SER A 207 22.94 -12.05 -13.16
N VAL A 208 22.91 -12.15 -14.50
CA VAL A 208 24.11 -12.36 -15.33
C VAL A 208 25.08 -11.18 -15.21
N VAL A 209 24.57 -9.95 -15.28
CA VAL A 209 25.40 -8.75 -15.13
C VAL A 209 26.03 -8.66 -13.74
N VAL A 210 25.27 -9.00 -12.69
CA VAL A 210 25.79 -9.07 -11.32
C VAL A 210 26.88 -10.14 -11.20
N PHE A 211 26.66 -11.32 -11.78
CA PHE A 211 27.66 -12.40 -11.81
C PHE A 211 28.97 -11.95 -12.49
N LEU A 212 28.88 -11.36 -13.68
CA LEU A 212 30.06 -10.81 -14.38
C LEU A 212 30.72 -9.68 -13.59
N THR A 213 29.93 -8.84 -12.95
CA THR A 213 30.42 -7.75 -12.11
C THR A 213 31.26 -8.29 -10.96
N LEU A 214 30.74 -9.29 -10.22
CA LEU A 214 31.45 -9.94 -9.10
C LEU A 214 32.77 -10.59 -9.54
N GLN A 215 32.81 -11.14 -10.75
CA GLN A 215 33.97 -11.85 -11.28
C GLN A 215 35.03 -10.93 -11.89
N PHE A 216 34.65 -9.83 -12.54
CA PHE A 216 35.58 -9.03 -13.34
C PHE A 216 35.66 -7.55 -12.96
N ILE A 217 34.56 -6.95 -12.48
CA ILE A 217 34.40 -5.49 -12.39
C ILE A 217 34.46 -4.99 -10.94
N THR A 218 34.30 -5.87 -9.93
CA THR A 218 34.33 -5.55 -8.49
C THR A 218 35.40 -4.53 -8.06
N PRO A 219 36.67 -4.62 -8.50
CA PRO A 219 37.69 -3.65 -8.09
C PRO A 219 37.39 -2.20 -8.49
N LEU A 220 36.62 -1.97 -9.57
CA LEU A 220 36.27 -0.63 -10.04
C LEU A 220 35.31 0.09 -9.10
N PHE A 221 34.51 -0.62 -8.31
CA PHE A 221 33.54 -0.02 -7.37
C PHE A 221 34.17 0.48 -6.07
N LYS A 222 35.46 0.24 -5.85
CA LYS A 222 36.14 0.56 -4.58
C LYS A 222 36.00 2.03 -4.17
N TYR A 223 36.05 2.93 -5.16
CA TYR A 223 36.01 4.38 -4.96
C TYR A 223 34.62 4.98 -5.18
N THR A 224 33.58 4.16 -5.38
CA THR A 224 32.23 4.66 -5.57
C THR A 224 31.72 5.29 -4.26
N PRO A 225 31.27 6.56 -4.28
CA PRO A 225 30.79 7.21 -3.07
C PRO A 225 29.37 6.74 -2.71
N ASN A 226 29.10 6.56 -1.41
CA ASN A 226 27.75 6.17 -0.96
C ASN A 226 26.69 7.24 -1.30
N ALA A 227 27.10 8.51 -1.44
CA ALA A 227 26.24 9.61 -1.85
C ALA A 227 25.62 9.42 -3.24
N ILE A 228 26.35 8.84 -4.21
CA ILE A 228 25.76 8.62 -5.55
C ILE A 228 24.67 7.56 -5.49
N LEU A 229 24.91 6.48 -4.73
CA LEU A 229 23.94 5.39 -4.55
C LEU A 229 22.66 5.92 -3.89
N ALA A 230 22.81 6.72 -2.83
CA ALA A 230 21.69 7.40 -2.17
C ALA A 230 20.91 8.30 -3.14
N SER A 231 21.62 9.08 -3.97
CA SER A 231 21.00 10.00 -4.95
C SER A 231 20.19 9.27 -6.02
N ILE A 232 20.69 8.13 -6.51
CA ILE A 232 19.97 7.28 -7.47
C ILE A 232 18.66 6.78 -6.86
N ILE A 233 18.71 6.29 -5.61
CA ILE A 233 17.53 5.77 -4.91
C ILE A 233 16.53 6.90 -4.62
N ILE A 234 16.98 8.07 -4.15
CA ILE A 234 16.12 9.23 -3.90
C ILE A 234 15.42 9.66 -5.19
N CYS A 235 16.16 9.81 -6.30
CA CYS A 235 15.59 10.14 -7.61
C CYS A 235 14.52 9.12 -8.05
N ALA A 236 14.73 7.85 -7.72
CA ALA A 236 13.80 6.78 -8.03
C ALA A 236 12.47 6.91 -7.29
N VAL A 237 12.54 7.04 -5.96
CA VAL A 237 11.35 6.97 -5.12
C VAL A 237 10.50 8.23 -5.16
N ILE A 238 11.05 9.41 -5.47
CA ILE A 238 10.30 10.68 -5.55
C ILE A 238 9.10 10.58 -6.51
N ASN A 239 9.22 9.81 -7.59
CA ASN A 239 8.16 9.70 -8.60
C ASN A 239 7.06 8.71 -8.22
N LEU A 240 7.21 7.96 -7.12
CA LEU A 240 6.18 7.04 -6.61
C LEU A 240 5.13 7.75 -5.75
N VAL A 241 5.32 9.04 -5.44
CA VAL A 241 4.36 9.84 -4.68
C VAL A 241 3.36 10.47 -5.66
N ASP A 242 2.16 9.89 -5.75
CA ASP A 242 1.05 10.43 -6.53
C ASP A 242 0.09 11.25 -5.65
N TYR A 243 0.35 12.55 -5.58
CA TYR A 243 -0.52 13.49 -4.85
C TYR A 243 -1.85 13.75 -5.58
N LYS A 244 -1.92 13.57 -6.90
CA LYS A 244 -3.14 13.80 -7.68
C LYS A 244 -4.17 12.71 -7.37
N ALA A 245 -3.72 11.47 -7.26
CA ALA A 245 -4.56 10.36 -6.81
C ALA A 245 -5.15 10.61 -5.42
N ALA A 246 -4.36 11.11 -4.46
CA ALA A 246 -4.86 11.44 -3.13
C ALA A 246 -5.96 12.51 -3.15
N ILE A 247 -5.79 13.57 -3.98
CA ILE A 247 -6.81 14.61 -4.17
C ILE A 247 -8.07 14.04 -4.82
N LEU A 248 -7.91 13.15 -5.80
CA LEU A 248 -9.04 12.48 -6.46
C LEU A 248 -9.84 11.64 -5.46
N ILE A 249 -9.17 10.83 -4.65
CA ILE A 249 -9.81 10.00 -3.60
C ILE A 249 -10.58 10.90 -2.62
N TRP A 250 -9.99 12.02 -2.19
CA TRP A 250 -10.67 12.99 -1.33
C TRP A 250 -11.95 13.55 -1.94
N LYS A 251 -11.99 13.76 -3.26
CA LYS A 251 -13.19 14.26 -3.95
C LYS A 251 -14.28 13.19 -4.10
N ILE A 252 -13.90 11.91 -4.20
CA ILE A 252 -14.83 10.79 -4.44
C ILE A 252 -15.40 10.25 -3.12
N ASP A 253 -14.54 9.77 -2.21
CA ASP A 253 -14.97 9.12 -0.97
C ASP A 253 -14.04 9.49 0.20
N LYS A 254 -14.63 10.13 1.22
CA LYS A 254 -13.92 10.57 2.42
C LYS A 254 -13.40 9.39 3.26
N PHE A 255 -14.13 8.27 3.32
CA PHE A 255 -13.68 7.10 4.08
C PHE A 255 -12.48 6.42 3.41
N ASP A 256 -12.47 6.35 2.08
CA ASP A 256 -11.31 5.82 1.35
C ASP A 256 -10.10 6.75 1.47
N PHE A 257 -10.33 8.06 1.56
CA PHE A 257 -9.26 9.00 1.88
C PHE A 257 -8.71 8.79 3.29
N VAL A 258 -9.56 8.54 4.29
CA VAL A 258 -9.11 8.22 5.66
C VAL A 258 -8.30 6.92 5.67
N ALA A 259 -8.73 5.89 4.94
CA ALA A 259 -7.95 4.66 4.77
C ALA A 259 -6.59 4.95 4.11
N CYS A 260 -6.57 5.78 3.06
CA CYS A 260 -5.36 6.18 2.35
C CYS A 260 -4.38 6.95 3.25
N MET A 261 -4.87 7.93 4.01
CA MET A 261 -4.06 8.72 4.94
C MET A 261 -3.60 7.90 6.14
N GLY A 262 -4.47 7.05 6.69
CA GLY A 262 -4.11 6.09 7.75
C GLY A 262 -2.98 5.17 7.30
N ALA A 263 -3.05 4.64 6.07
CA ALA A 263 -1.98 3.86 5.48
C ALA A 263 -0.70 4.68 5.33
N PHE A 264 -0.80 5.88 4.77
CA PHE A 264 0.34 6.78 4.56
C PHE A 264 1.08 7.07 5.86
N PHE A 265 0.36 7.51 6.90
CA PHE A 265 0.94 7.80 8.21
C PHE A 265 1.43 6.54 8.92
N GLY A 266 0.72 5.42 8.79
CA GLY A 266 1.17 4.13 9.32
C GLY A 266 2.52 3.69 8.77
N VAL A 267 2.73 3.83 7.45
CA VAL A 267 4.03 3.51 6.83
C VAL A 267 5.13 4.48 7.26
N VAL A 268 4.80 5.77 7.34
CA VAL A 268 5.73 6.84 7.69
C VAL A 268 6.21 6.73 9.15
N PHE A 269 5.29 6.56 10.09
CA PHE A 269 5.63 6.59 11.52
C PHE A 269 5.98 5.23 12.10
N ALA A 270 5.64 4.13 11.43
CA ALA A 270 5.91 2.80 11.93
C ALA A 270 6.63 1.93 10.87
N SER A 271 5.87 1.22 10.03
CA SER A 271 6.41 0.33 9.00
C SER A 271 5.40 0.12 7.88
N VAL A 272 5.90 -0.36 6.73
CA VAL A 272 5.06 -0.71 5.57
C VAL A 272 3.95 -1.70 5.96
N GLU A 273 4.27 -2.67 6.81
CA GLU A 273 3.36 -3.70 7.32
C GLU A 273 2.22 -3.09 8.14
N ILE A 274 2.55 -2.20 9.08
CA ILE A 274 1.56 -1.54 9.95
C ILE A 274 0.66 -0.61 9.13
N GLY A 275 1.22 0.14 8.17
CA GLY A 275 0.42 0.97 7.28
C GLY A 275 -0.55 0.17 6.43
N LEU A 276 -0.15 -1.01 5.93
CA LEU A 276 -1.04 -1.92 5.21
C LEU A 276 -2.16 -2.45 6.13
N LEU A 277 -1.82 -2.87 7.36
CA LEU A 277 -2.79 -3.35 8.33
C LEU A 277 -3.83 -2.28 8.69
N ILE A 278 -3.42 -1.02 8.86
CA ILE A 278 -4.32 0.11 9.11
C ILE A 278 -5.27 0.30 7.91
N ALA A 279 -4.74 0.27 6.68
CA ALA A 279 -5.55 0.42 5.48
C ALA A 279 -6.64 -0.65 5.40
N VAL A 280 -6.25 -1.92 5.54
CA VAL A 280 -7.16 -3.07 5.50
C VAL A 280 -8.19 -2.99 6.62
N SER A 281 -7.77 -2.65 7.84
CA SER A 281 -8.67 -2.49 8.98
C SER A 281 -9.72 -1.41 8.75
N ILE A 282 -9.34 -0.25 8.21
CA ILE A 282 -10.29 0.85 7.91
C ILE A 282 -11.23 0.46 6.78
N SER A 283 -10.72 -0.15 5.69
CA SER A 283 -11.56 -0.64 4.59
C SER A 283 -12.56 -1.70 5.06
N PHE A 284 -12.11 -2.63 5.91
CA PHE A 284 -12.98 -3.65 6.50
C PHE A 284 -14.03 -3.03 7.43
N ALA A 285 -13.64 -2.08 8.28
CA ALA A 285 -14.57 -1.33 9.12
C ALA A 285 -15.61 -0.56 8.28
N LYS A 286 -15.21 0.05 7.16
CA LYS A 286 -16.13 0.71 6.21
C LYS A 286 -17.15 -0.28 5.65
N ILE A 287 -16.71 -1.47 5.22
CA ILE A 287 -17.59 -2.53 4.73
C ILE A 287 -18.57 -2.96 5.83
N LEU A 288 -18.07 -3.23 7.03
CA LEU A 288 -18.93 -3.58 8.17
C LEU A 288 -19.96 -2.49 8.48
N LEU A 289 -19.59 -1.22 8.44
CA LEU A 289 -20.52 -0.11 8.64
C LEU A 289 -21.61 -0.06 7.56
N GLN A 290 -21.26 -0.33 6.31
CA GLN A 290 -22.22 -0.38 5.20
C GLN A 290 -23.17 -1.57 5.29
N VAL A 291 -22.65 -2.74 5.70
CA VAL A 291 -23.46 -3.96 5.88
C VAL A 291 -24.38 -3.83 7.09
N THR A 292 -23.89 -3.30 8.21
CA THR A 292 -24.66 -3.15 9.47
C THR A 292 -25.72 -2.04 9.41
N ARG A 293 -25.52 -1.03 8.56
CA ARG A 293 -26.46 0.10 8.38
C ARG A 293 -26.84 0.27 6.92
N PRO A 294 -27.61 -0.68 6.36
CA PRO A 294 -28.03 -0.59 4.98
C PRO A 294 -28.96 0.60 4.74
N ARG A 295 -28.97 1.07 3.49
CA ARG A 295 -29.88 2.14 3.08
C ARG A 295 -31.32 1.61 3.07
N THR A 296 -32.22 2.41 3.61
CA THR A 296 -33.67 2.20 3.52
C THR A 296 -34.28 3.45 2.92
N ALA A 297 -35.29 3.28 2.07
CA ALA A 297 -35.94 4.38 1.37
C ALA A 297 -37.46 4.28 1.47
N ILE A 298 -38.13 5.42 1.70
CA ILE A 298 -39.59 5.50 1.55
C ILE A 298 -39.89 5.68 0.06
N LEU A 299 -40.79 4.85 -0.46
CA LEU A 299 -41.22 4.92 -1.84
C LEU A 299 -42.53 5.69 -1.99
N GLY A 300 -42.61 6.50 -3.04
CA GLY A 300 -43.83 7.15 -3.50
C GLY A 300 -44.14 6.77 -4.95
N LYS A 301 -45.40 6.91 -5.34
CA LYS A 301 -45.87 6.63 -6.69
C LYS A 301 -45.60 7.84 -7.58
N ILE A 302 -44.98 7.63 -8.74
CA ILE A 302 -44.86 8.70 -9.74
C ILE A 302 -46.22 8.90 -10.42
N PRO A 303 -46.73 10.14 -10.49
CA PRO A 303 -48.03 10.44 -11.10
C PRO A 303 -48.17 9.84 -12.49
N ARG A 304 -49.34 9.28 -12.80
CA ARG A 304 -49.67 8.69 -14.11
C ARG A 304 -48.83 7.48 -14.52
N THR A 305 -48.09 6.87 -13.59
CA THR A 305 -47.34 5.63 -13.84
C THR A 305 -47.64 4.58 -12.77
N THR A 306 -47.17 3.35 -13.00
CA THR A 306 -47.17 2.25 -12.01
C THR A 306 -45.85 2.17 -11.23
N VAL A 307 -44.95 3.16 -11.39
CA VAL A 307 -43.59 3.11 -10.86
C VAL A 307 -43.52 3.76 -9.49
N TYR A 308 -42.87 3.06 -8.55
CA TYR A 308 -42.57 3.55 -7.21
C TYR A 308 -41.08 3.90 -7.10
N ARG A 309 -40.77 5.10 -6.60
CA ARG A 309 -39.40 5.61 -6.44
C ARG A 309 -39.19 6.31 -5.10
N ASN A 310 -37.93 6.41 -4.69
CA ASN A 310 -37.55 7.11 -3.48
C ASN A 310 -37.97 8.59 -3.56
N ILE A 311 -38.80 9.02 -2.61
CA ILE A 311 -39.37 10.37 -2.53
C ILE A 311 -38.27 11.43 -2.33
N GLN A 312 -37.17 11.09 -1.66
CA GLN A 312 -36.05 12.00 -1.48
C GLN A 312 -35.29 12.29 -2.78
N GLN A 313 -35.28 11.33 -3.70
CA GLN A 313 -34.59 11.46 -4.99
C GLN A 313 -35.53 12.03 -6.07
N TYR A 314 -36.82 11.71 -6.00
CA TYR A 314 -37.84 12.14 -6.97
C TYR A 314 -38.93 12.92 -6.24
N PRO A 315 -38.85 14.26 -6.18
CA PRO A 315 -39.81 15.09 -5.46
C PRO A 315 -41.25 14.98 -5.98
N GLU A 316 -41.41 14.57 -7.24
CA GLU A 316 -42.72 14.35 -7.87
C GLU A 316 -43.44 13.08 -7.39
N ALA A 317 -42.73 12.17 -6.70
CA ALA A 317 -43.31 10.92 -6.21
C ALA A 317 -44.21 11.19 -5.00
N THR A 318 -45.50 10.85 -5.12
CA THR A 318 -46.50 11.10 -4.07
C THR A 318 -46.73 9.86 -3.20
N ARG A 319 -46.96 10.09 -1.90
CA ARG A 319 -47.34 9.01 -0.97
C ARG A 319 -48.78 8.58 -1.25
N VAL A 320 -49.07 7.31 -1.00
CA VAL A 320 -50.44 6.78 -1.06
C VAL A 320 -51.07 6.91 0.33
N PRO A 321 -52.22 7.61 0.48
CA PRO A 321 -52.87 7.75 1.77
C PRO A 321 -53.15 6.38 2.43
N GLY A 322 -52.85 6.25 3.72
CA GLY A 322 -53.05 5.01 4.48
C GLY A 322 -52.02 3.89 4.21
N VAL A 323 -51.05 4.08 3.31
CA VAL A 323 -50.05 3.06 2.96
C VAL A 323 -48.63 3.61 3.07
N LEU A 324 -47.77 2.91 3.80
CA LEU A 324 -46.34 3.21 3.90
C LEU A 324 -45.53 2.13 3.19
N ILE A 325 -44.75 2.53 2.17
CA ILE A 325 -43.91 1.62 1.40
C ILE A 325 -42.45 1.90 1.72
N ILE A 326 -41.75 0.91 2.27
CA ILE A 326 -40.32 1.01 2.64
C ILE A 326 -39.54 -0.04 1.88
N ARG A 327 -38.51 0.41 1.16
CA ARG A 327 -37.55 -0.46 0.48
C ARG A 327 -36.32 -0.72 1.33
N VAL A 328 -35.89 -1.98 1.36
CA VAL A 328 -34.64 -2.42 2.00
C VAL A 328 -33.61 -2.74 0.91
N ASP A 329 -32.52 -1.96 0.84
CA ASP A 329 -31.50 -2.04 -0.22
C ASP A 329 -30.32 -2.96 0.14
N SER A 330 -30.54 -4.05 0.89
CA SER A 330 -29.47 -5.01 1.25
C SER A 330 -29.98 -6.39 1.65
N ALA A 331 -29.10 -7.38 1.63
CA ALA A 331 -29.29 -8.64 2.37
C ALA A 331 -29.55 -8.39 3.87
N ILE A 332 -30.30 -9.30 4.50
CA ILE A 332 -30.66 -9.21 5.92
C ILE A 332 -29.96 -10.35 6.68
N TYR A 333 -28.95 -9.98 7.46
CA TYR A 333 -28.15 -10.89 8.25
C TYR A 333 -28.23 -10.55 9.74
N PHE A 334 -27.71 -11.43 10.59
CA PHE A 334 -27.55 -11.21 12.03
C PHE A 334 -26.94 -9.84 12.38
N SER A 335 -26.01 -9.36 11.55
CA SER A 335 -25.32 -8.09 11.76
C SER A 335 -26.21 -6.85 11.59
N ASN A 336 -27.30 -6.92 10.80
CA ASN A 336 -28.12 -5.76 10.45
C ASN A 336 -29.64 -5.97 10.67
N SER A 337 -30.09 -7.18 10.99
CA SER A 337 -31.51 -7.53 11.10
C SER A 337 -32.25 -6.67 12.13
N ASN A 338 -31.67 -6.48 13.31
CA ASN A 338 -32.21 -5.59 14.35
C ASN A 338 -32.26 -4.14 13.88
N TYR A 339 -31.22 -3.67 13.19
CA TYR A 339 -31.18 -2.31 12.66
C TYR A 339 -32.29 -2.09 11.62
N VAL A 340 -32.49 -3.02 10.69
CA VAL A 340 -33.54 -2.94 9.66
C VAL A 340 -34.92 -2.90 10.31
N LYS A 341 -35.21 -3.83 11.24
CA LYS A 341 -36.47 -3.86 12.01
C LYS A 341 -36.74 -2.52 12.71
N GLU A 342 -35.79 -2.05 13.51
CA GLU A 342 -35.93 -0.79 14.23
C GLU A 342 -36.05 0.42 13.31
N ARG A 343 -35.39 0.39 12.15
CA ARG A 343 -35.43 1.47 11.18
C ARG A 343 -36.79 1.55 10.49
N ILE A 344 -37.38 0.40 10.15
CA ILE A 344 -38.74 0.30 9.61
C ILE A 344 -39.75 0.82 10.63
N LEU A 345 -39.66 0.38 11.89
CA LEU A 345 -40.55 0.84 12.95
C LEU A 345 -40.42 2.35 13.21
N ARG A 346 -39.19 2.89 13.17
CA ARG A 346 -38.96 4.34 13.28
C ARG A 346 -39.61 5.12 12.13
N TRP A 347 -39.45 4.66 10.89
CA TRP A 347 -40.11 5.29 9.75
C TRP A 347 -41.64 5.27 9.87
N LEU A 348 -42.21 4.17 10.36
CA LEU A 348 -43.64 4.08 10.64
C LEU A 348 -44.08 5.12 11.66
N MET A 349 -43.36 5.22 12.79
CA MET A 349 -43.67 6.21 13.84
C MET A 349 -43.56 7.65 13.33
N ASP A 350 -42.49 7.98 12.60
CA ASP A 350 -42.28 9.32 12.04
C ASP A 350 -43.41 9.72 11.07
N GLU A 351 -43.88 8.77 10.24
CA GLU A 351 -45.00 9.02 9.32
C GLU A 351 -46.37 9.03 10.03
N GLU A 352 -46.60 8.22 11.07
CA GLU A 352 -47.81 8.30 11.91
C GLU A 352 -47.95 9.67 12.59
N GLU A 353 -46.86 10.20 13.16
CA GLU A 353 -46.86 11.54 13.77
C GLU A 353 -47.13 12.66 12.76
N ARG A 354 -46.67 12.49 11.53
CA ARG A 354 -46.91 13.44 10.45
C ARG A 354 -48.37 13.40 10.00
N VAL A 355 -48.91 12.20 9.75
CA VAL A 355 -50.30 11.98 9.35
C VAL A 355 -51.28 12.55 10.39
N ASN A 356 -50.99 12.36 11.68
CA ASN A 356 -51.81 12.92 12.76
C ASN A 356 -51.81 14.46 12.79
N ARG A 357 -50.68 15.10 12.47
CA ARG A 357 -50.59 16.57 12.36
C ARG A 357 -51.36 17.11 11.17
N ASP A 358 -51.30 16.41 10.04
CA ASP A 358 -51.92 16.82 8.79
C ASP A 358 -53.41 16.39 8.71
N TYR A 359 -53.99 15.83 9.78
CA TYR A 359 -55.35 15.25 9.84
C TYR A 359 -55.64 14.27 8.69
N GLN A 360 -54.64 13.48 8.30
CA GLN A 360 -54.74 12.51 7.22
C GLN A 360 -55.14 11.12 7.74
N THR A 361 -55.49 10.23 6.80
CA THR A 361 -55.85 8.84 7.11
C THR A 361 -54.71 8.10 7.78
N ARG A 362 -54.97 7.50 8.95
CA ARG A 362 -54.03 6.64 9.68
C ARG A 362 -53.44 5.57 8.76
N ILE A 363 -52.17 5.24 8.96
CA ILE A 363 -51.49 4.17 8.22
C ILE A 363 -52.14 2.83 8.59
N GLN A 364 -52.65 2.12 7.58
CA GLN A 364 -53.29 0.82 7.72
C GLN A 364 -52.41 -0.31 7.17
N PHE A 365 -51.56 -0.01 6.19
CA PHE A 365 -50.71 -1.00 5.51
C PHE A 365 -49.25 -0.56 5.48
N LEU A 366 -48.34 -1.48 5.83
CA LEU A 366 -46.91 -1.33 5.65
C LEU A 366 -46.40 -2.33 4.60
N ILE A 367 -45.97 -1.83 3.45
CA ILE A 367 -45.36 -2.66 2.40
C ILE A 367 -43.84 -2.59 2.54
N VAL A 368 -43.21 -3.72 2.89
CA VAL A 368 -41.76 -3.85 2.86
C VAL A 368 -41.34 -4.38 1.49
N GLU A 369 -40.75 -3.51 0.66
CA GLU A 369 -40.23 -3.89 -0.65
C GLU A 369 -38.85 -4.54 -0.50
N MET A 370 -38.81 -5.84 -0.74
CA MET A 370 -37.63 -6.68 -0.57
C MET A 370 -36.99 -7.13 -1.89
N SER A 371 -37.37 -6.58 -3.04
CA SER A 371 -36.76 -7.00 -4.32
C SER A 371 -35.22 -6.83 -4.38
N PRO A 372 -34.58 -5.85 -3.70
CA PRO A 372 -33.12 -5.76 -3.63
C PRO A 372 -32.48 -6.70 -2.60
N VAL A 373 -33.28 -7.38 -1.76
CA VAL A 373 -32.77 -8.28 -0.71
C VAL A 373 -32.31 -9.57 -1.38
N THR A 374 -30.99 -9.77 -1.43
CA THR A 374 -30.40 -10.92 -2.12
C THR A 374 -30.45 -12.21 -1.30
N ASP A 375 -30.44 -12.11 0.04
CA ASP A 375 -30.33 -13.24 0.95
C ASP A 375 -30.81 -12.86 2.37
N ILE A 376 -31.28 -13.85 3.14
CA ILE A 376 -31.80 -13.69 4.50
C ILE A 376 -31.34 -14.87 5.37
N ASP A 377 -30.66 -14.60 6.48
CA ASP A 377 -30.29 -15.63 7.46
C ASP A 377 -31.36 -15.87 8.54
N THR A 378 -31.14 -16.87 9.40
CA THR A 378 -32.06 -17.23 10.49
C THR A 378 -32.37 -16.06 11.42
N SER A 379 -31.40 -15.19 11.70
CA SER A 379 -31.61 -14.01 12.55
C SER A 379 -32.41 -12.91 11.84
N GLY A 380 -32.25 -12.79 10.51
CA GLY A 380 -33.09 -11.96 9.66
C GLY A 380 -34.55 -12.41 9.68
N ILE A 381 -34.80 -13.72 9.57
CA ILE A 381 -36.16 -14.29 9.64
C ILE A 381 -36.82 -13.95 10.98
N HIS A 382 -36.15 -14.20 12.10
CA HIS A 382 -36.69 -13.88 13.42
C HIS A 382 -36.97 -12.39 13.60
N ALA A 383 -36.10 -11.51 13.07
CA ALA A 383 -36.34 -10.07 13.13
C ALA A 383 -37.58 -9.64 12.33
N LEU A 384 -37.85 -10.29 11.19
CA LEU A 384 -39.06 -10.05 10.40
C LEU A 384 -40.32 -10.62 11.08
N GLU A 385 -40.24 -11.78 11.73
CA GLU A 385 -41.34 -12.31 12.54
C GLU A 385 -41.68 -11.38 13.72
N GLU A 386 -40.67 -10.85 14.40
CA GLU A 386 -40.86 -9.85 15.44
C GLU A 386 -41.44 -8.55 14.91
N LEU A 387 -40.96 -8.07 13.76
CA LEU A 387 -41.52 -6.90 13.08
C LEU A 387 -43.02 -7.11 12.81
N PHE A 388 -43.40 -8.26 12.25
CA PHE A 388 -44.79 -8.60 11.99
C PHE A 388 -45.63 -8.61 13.28
N ARG A 389 -45.16 -9.23 14.36
CA ARG A 389 -45.84 -9.21 15.67
C ARG A 389 -45.99 -7.79 16.22
N SER A 390 -44.99 -6.93 16.03
CA SER A 390 -45.05 -5.52 16.44
C SER A 390 -46.07 -4.71 15.62
N LEU A 391 -46.22 -4.99 14.32
CA LEU A 391 -47.21 -4.35 13.46
C LEU A 391 -48.64 -4.80 13.80
N GLN A 392 -48.85 -6.09 14.06
CA GLN A 392 -50.14 -6.62 14.51
C GLN A 392 -50.64 -5.94 15.79
N LYS A 393 -49.75 -5.72 16.77
CA LYS A 393 -50.08 -4.99 18.01
C LYS A 393 -50.49 -3.54 17.78
N ARG A 394 -50.10 -2.96 16.64
CA ARG A 394 -50.43 -1.59 16.22
C ARG A 394 -51.63 -1.53 15.27
N GLU A 395 -52.24 -2.67 14.94
CA GLU A 395 -53.32 -2.78 13.95
C GLU A 395 -52.92 -2.32 12.53
N VAL A 396 -51.63 -2.49 12.19
CA VAL A 396 -51.09 -2.24 10.85
C VAL A 396 -50.85 -3.59 10.17
N GLN A 397 -51.34 -3.75 8.94
CA GLN A 397 -51.13 -4.95 8.12
C GLN A 397 -49.78 -4.96 7.41
#